data_AF-A0A7K3DL01-F1
#
_entry.id   AF-A0A7K3DL01-F1
#
_cell.length_a   1.000
_cell.length_b   1.000
_cell.length_c   1.000
_cell.angle_alpha   90.00
_cell.angle_beta   90.00
_cell.angle_gamma   90.00
#
_symmetry.space_group_name_H-M   'P 1'
#
loop_
_entity.id
_entity.type
_entity.pdbx_description
1 polymer ?
#
loop_
_entity_poly.entity_id
_entity_poly.type
_entity_poly.pdbx_seq_one_letter_code
_entity_poly.pdbx_strand_id
1 'polypeptide(L)'
;GDGPVKTVVVDLDRAGEASPLLQITEESEDRLLLADPDSGLILLRSDAASPGEPRLGWGVLGSTLPIRFPQALRLGGCTLTPFAIQPGQTLLPEGCAVALRVDGPEGGVPWLGVWRPRESRLSQLPPPVGWLAGTGFWSRDGVLALPYVTDDVPCGLARVAAPEPPAPRAPVEPAPSAPVAARPVPLGKAPLGGRTAAG
;
A
#
# COMPACT_ATOMS: atom_id res chain seq x y z
N GLY A 1 -20.48 4.00 24.56
CA GLY A 1 -19.99 3.85 23.18
C GLY A 1 -18.52 3.58 23.30
N ASP A 2 -18.14 2.31 23.30
CA ASP A 2 -16.74 1.90 23.48
C ASP A 2 -16.51 0.66 22.61
N GLY A 3 -16.81 0.84 21.32
CA GLY A 3 -16.64 -0.18 20.29
C GLY A 3 -15.56 0.26 19.32
N PRO A 4 -14.90 -0.70 18.65
CA PRO A 4 -13.81 -0.40 17.72
C PRO A 4 -14.27 0.50 16.57
N VAL A 5 -13.38 1.36 16.09
CA VAL A 5 -13.65 2.21 14.93
C VAL A 5 -13.74 1.35 13.67
N LYS A 6 -14.81 1.51 12.89
CA LYS A 6 -15.01 0.84 11.60
C LYS A 6 -15.27 1.85 10.51
N THR A 7 -14.92 1.48 9.27
CA THR A 7 -15.29 2.26 8.09
C THR A 7 -16.53 1.64 7.45
N VAL A 8 -17.51 2.46 7.11
CA VAL A 8 -18.79 2.03 6.53
C VAL A 8 -19.02 2.67 5.16
N VAL A 9 -19.79 2.00 4.31
CA VAL A 9 -20.44 2.60 3.14
C VAL A 9 -21.86 2.98 3.55
N VAL A 10 -22.33 4.13 3.07
CA VAL A 10 -23.72 4.56 3.23
C VAL A 10 -24.37 4.62 1.86
N ASP A 11 -25.43 3.84 1.68
CA ASP A 11 -26.25 3.84 0.47
C ASP A 11 -27.31 4.94 0.57
N LEU A 12 -27.12 6.00 -0.21
CA LEU A 12 -28.02 7.16 -0.22
C LEU A 12 -29.35 6.88 -0.94
N ASP A 13 -29.36 5.94 -1.90
CA ASP A 13 -30.58 5.56 -2.62
C ASP A 13 -31.48 4.67 -1.76
N ARG A 14 -30.89 3.97 -0.79
CA ARG A 14 -31.59 3.16 0.22
C ARG A 14 -31.76 3.88 1.56
N ALA A 15 -32.12 5.16 1.50
CA ALA A 15 -32.42 5.98 2.69
C ALA A 15 -31.29 6.03 3.74
N GLY A 16 -30.03 5.88 3.32
CA GLY A 16 -28.88 5.93 4.20
C GLY A 16 -28.55 4.59 4.89
N GLU A 17 -28.95 3.45 4.32
CA GLU A 17 -28.50 2.14 4.81
C GLU A 17 -26.96 2.08 4.88
N ALA A 18 -26.43 1.75 6.06
CA ALA A 18 -25.00 1.64 6.29
C ALA A 18 -24.56 0.17 6.31
N SER A 19 -23.47 -0.14 5.61
CA SER A 19 -22.83 -1.46 5.63
C SER A 19 -21.33 -1.35 5.90
N PRO A 20 -20.69 -2.33 6.56
CA PRO A 20 -19.25 -2.29 6.77
C PRO A 20 -18.47 -2.28 5.46
N LEU A 21 -17.57 -1.30 5.29
CA LEU A 21 -16.58 -1.26 4.22
C LEU A 21 -15.29 -1.98 4.64
N LEU A 22 -14.81 -1.65 5.85
CA LEU A 22 -13.59 -2.23 6.42
C LEU A 22 -13.92 -2.79 7.81
N GLN A 23 -13.80 -4.10 7.92
CA GLN A 23 -13.86 -4.87 9.16
C GLN A 23 -12.95 -6.08 9.00
N ILE A 24 -11.65 -5.90 9.25
CA ILE A 24 -10.63 -6.93 9.05
C ILE A 24 -10.78 -8.01 10.13
N THR A 25 -11.00 -7.59 11.38
CA THR A 25 -11.45 -8.44 12.49
C THR A 25 -12.60 -7.74 13.22
N GLU A 26 -13.29 -8.47 14.10
CA GLU A 26 -14.36 -7.89 14.91
C GLU A 26 -13.85 -6.77 15.82
N GLU A 27 -12.71 -6.99 16.47
CA GLU A 27 -12.15 -6.10 17.51
C GLU A 27 -11.20 -5.00 16.97
N SER A 28 -10.81 -5.03 15.70
CA SER A 28 -9.81 -4.10 15.16
C SER A 28 -10.32 -2.68 14.94
N GLU A 29 -9.44 -1.69 15.10
CA GLU A 29 -9.71 -0.32 14.67
C GLU A 29 -9.34 -0.12 13.19
N ASP A 30 -10.31 -0.19 12.28
CA ASP A 30 -10.12 -0.08 10.84
C ASP A 30 -10.52 1.29 10.29
N ARG A 31 -9.52 2.16 10.06
CA ARG A 31 -9.72 3.53 9.59
C ARG A 31 -9.25 3.70 8.15
N LEU A 32 -10.14 4.09 7.24
CA LEU A 32 -9.77 4.60 5.93
C LEU A 32 -9.06 5.95 6.08
N LEU A 33 -7.90 6.10 5.44
CA LEU A 33 -7.09 7.32 5.49
C LEU A 33 -7.16 8.09 4.17
N LEU A 34 -6.99 7.41 3.04
CA LEU A 34 -7.09 8.00 1.71
C LEU A 34 -7.74 7.01 0.75
N ALA A 35 -8.40 7.53 -0.27
CA ALA A 35 -8.92 6.77 -1.39
C ALA A 35 -8.69 7.57 -2.68
N ASP A 36 -8.19 6.91 -3.71
CA ASP A 36 -8.10 7.47 -5.05
C ASP A 36 -9.20 6.84 -5.92
N PRO A 37 -10.17 7.63 -6.41
CA PRO A 37 -11.28 7.11 -7.21
C PRO A 37 -10.84 6.66 -8.62
N ASP A 38 -9.73 7.20 -9.16
CA ASP A 38 -9.26 6.88 -10.51
C ASP A 38 -8.66 5.46 -10.58
N SER A 39 -7.84 5.09 -9.60
CA SER A 39 -7.17 3.77 -9.51
C SER A 39 -7.92 2.76 -8.63
N GLY A 40 -8.80 3.23 -7.76
CA GLY A 40 -9.40 2.45 -6.70
C GLY A 40 -8.47 2.16 -5.51
N LEU A 41 -7.25 2.72 -5.48
CA LEU A 41 -6.32 2.54 -4.37
C LEU A 41 -6.90 3.12 -3.08
N ILE A 42 -6.94 2.30 -2.03
CA ILE A 42 -7.26 2.75 -0.66
C ILE A 42 -6.06 2.56 0.26
N LEU A 43 -5.85 3.53 1.14
CA LEU A 43 -4.90 3.47 2.25
C LEU A 43 -5.68 3.47 3.55
N LEU A 44 -5.33 2.59 4.47
CA LEU A 44 -6.00 2.44 5.75
C LEU A 44 -5.00 2.22 6.88
N ARG A 45 -5.48 2.43 8.10
CA ARG A 45 -4.80 2.06 9.34
C ARG A 45 -5.62 1.01 10.05
N SER A 46 -4.96 -0.07 10.48
CA SER A 46 -5.59 -1.15 11.23
C SER A 46 -4.60 -1.78 12.21
N ASP A 47 -5.08 -2.18 13.37
CA ASP A 47 -4.36 -2.95 14.38
C ASP A 47 -4.78 -4.44 14.41
N ALA A 48 -5.50 -4.91 13.38
CA ALA A 48 -6.03 -6.28 13.29
C ALA A 48 -5.00 -7.39 13.51
N ALA A 49 -3.74 -7.17 13.15
CA ALA A 49 -2.67 -8.14 13.36
C ALA A 49 -2.13 -8.15 14.80
N SER A 50 -2.22 -7.02 15.51
CA SER A 50 -1.61 -6.81 16.83
C SER A 50 -2.38 -5.67 17.51
N PRO A 51 -3.38 -5.97 18.37
CA PRO A 51 -4.23 -4.96 18.99
C PRO A 51 -3.43 -3.84 19.66
N GLY A 52 -3.80 -2.60 19.40
CA GLY A 52 -3.07 -1.41 19.87
C GLY A 52 -1.78 -1.07 19.11
N GLU A 53 -1.33 -1.90 18.16
CA GLU A 53 -0.22 -1.60 17.25
C GLU A 53 -0.73 -1.33 15.83
N PRO A 54 -1.14 -0.08 15.53
CA PRO A 54 -1.68 0.25 14.22
C PRO A 54 -0.63 0.11 13.12
N ARG A 55 -1.03 -0.50 12.01
CA ARG A 55 -0.23 -0.66 10.80
C ARG A 55 -0.91 0.01 9.62
N LEU A 56 -0.10 0.64 8.77
CA LEU A 56 -0.59 1.09 7.47
C LEU A 56 -0.77 -0.10 6.53
N GLY A 57 -1.95 -0.18 5.94
CA GLY A 57 -2.30 -1.14 4.92
C GLY A 57 -2.85 -0.47 3.67
N TRP A 58 -2.91 -1.24 2.59
CA TRP A 58 -3.53 -0.81 1.35
C TRP A 58 -4.38 -1.92 0.74
N GLY A 59 -5.34 -1.52 -0.09
CA GLY A 59 -6.18 -2.42 -0.86
C GLY A 59 -6.73 -1.71 -2.09
N VAL A 60 -7.67 -2.37 -2.76
CA VAL A 60 -8.36 -1.83 -3.92
C VAL A 60 -9.86 -1.83 -3.61
N LEU A 61 -10.49 -0.67 -3.73
CA LEU A 61 -11.92 -0.51 -3.48
C LEU A 61 -12.73 -1.45 -4.40
N GLY A 62 -13.67 -2.21 -3.82
CA GLY A 62 -14.47 -3.20 -4.55
C GLY A 62 -13.76 -4.52 -4.87
N SER A 63 -12.48 -4.67 -4.49
CA SER A 63 -11.75 -5.92 -4.67
C SER A 63 -12.07 -6.93 -3.58
N THR A 64 -12.02 -8.22 -3.93
CA THR A 64 -12.09 -9.35 -2.99
C THR A 64 -10.71 -9.76 -2.47
N LEU A 65 -9.64 -9.13 -2.96
CA LEU A 65 -8.28 -9.40 -2.49
C LEU A 65 -8.09 -8.88 -1.06
N PRO A 66 -7.34 -9.60 -0.22
CA PRO A 66 -7.09 -9.16 1.16
C PRO A 66 -6.29 -7.86 1.19
N ILE A 67 -6.54 -7.06 2.22
CA ILE A 67 -5.71 -5.91 2.56
C ILE A 67 -4.28 -6.35 2.82
N ARG A 68 -3.33 -5.61 2.25
CA ARG A 68 -1.89 -5.86 2.39
C ARG A 68 -1.29 -4.88 3.38
N PHE A 69 -0.38 -5.35 4.23
CA PHE A 69 0.35 -4.54 5.21
C PHE A 69 1.86 -4.59 4.92
N PRO A 70 2.38 -3.75 4.02
CA PRO A 70 3.77 -3.79 3.58
C PRO A 70 4.74 -3.50 4.73
N GLN A 71 5.82 -4.28 4.81
CA GLN A 71 6.91 -4.01 5.75
C GLN A 71 7.59 -2.66 5.46
N ALA A 72 7.55 -2.19 4.21
CA ALA A 72 8.06 -0.88 3.78
C ALA A 72 7.46 0.31 4.56
N LEU A 73 6.23 0.15 5.07
CA LEU A 73 5.51 1.18 5.83
C LEU A 73 5.60 0.96 7.35
N ARG A 74 6.42 0.01 7.80
CA ARG A 74 6.68 -0.24 9.23
C ARG A 74 8.04 0.33 9.61
N LEU A 75 8.05 1.60 10.03
CA LEU A 75 9.22 2.27 10.56
C LEU A 75 9.13 2.33 12.09
N GLY A 76 10.07 1.69 12.77
CA GLY A 76 10.09 1.64 14.23
C GLY A 76 10.10 3.04 14.85
N GLY A 77 9.18 3.29 15.78
CA GLY A 77 9.06 4.57 16.47
C GLY A 77 8.60 5.75 15.61
N CYS A 78 8.27 5.54 14.33
CA CYS A 78 7.81 6.61 13.45
C CYS A 78 6.30 6.51 13.20
N THR A 79 5.64 7.66 13.07
CA THR A 79 4.25 7.73 12.62
C THR A 79 4.22 8.15 11.15
N LEU A 80 3.60 7.33 10.31
CA LEU A 80 3.41 7.60 8.88
C LEU A 80 1.98 8.08 8.66
N THR A 81 1.83 9.27 8.09
CA THR A 81 0.53 9.87 7.75
C THR A 81 0.47 10.11 6.24
N PRO A 82 -0.23 9.26 5.47
CA PRO A 82 -0.50 9.52 4.07
C PRO A 82 -1.29 10.82 3.90
N PHE A 83 -0.94 11.64 2.91
CA PHE A 83 -1.66 12.88 2.64
C PHE A 83 -2.02 13.12 1.16
N ALA A 84 -1.40 12.39 0.22
CA ALA A 84 -1.74 12.50 -1.20
C ALA A 84 -1.47 11.18 -1.95
N ILE A 85 -2.32 10.86 -2.92
CA ILE A 85 -2.15 9.77 -3.89
C ILE A 85 -2.01 10.39 -5.29
N GLN A 86 -1.10 9.85 -6.10
CA GLN A 86 -0.94 10.25 -7.49
C GLN A 86 -2.16 9.84 -8.32
N PRO A 87 -2.90 10.80 -8.90
CA PRO A 87 -4.06 10.49 -9.72
C PRO A 87 -3.64 10.00 -11.11
N GLY A 88 -4.61 9.48 -11.87
CA GLY A 88 -4.42 9.12 -13.28
C GLY A 88 -3.73 7.79 -13.55
N GLN A 89 -3.55 6.95 -12.54
CA GLN A 89 -3.14 5.55 -12.70
C GLN A 89 -4.38 4.65 -12.82
N THR A 90 -5.19 4.88 -13.86
CA THR A 90 -6.48 4.21 -14.05
C THR A 90 -6.31 2.68 -14.05
N LEU A 91 -6.99 2.02 -13.10
CA LEU A 91 -6.93 0.56 -12.89
C LEU A 91 -5.52 0.00 -12.59
N LEU A 92 -4.57 0.85 -12.19
CA LEU A 92 -3.20 0.47 -11.85
C LEU A 92 -2.83 0.99 -10.45
N PRO A 93 -3.53 0.52 -9.39
CA PRO A 93 -3.29 0.98 -8.02
C PRO A 93 -1.83 0.81 -7.59
N GLU A 94 -1.13 -0.22 -8.08
CA GLU A 94 0.27 -0.50 -7.76
C GLU A 94 1.26 0.54 -8.30
N GLY A 95 0.86 1.31 -9.31
CA GLY A 95 1.67 2.39 -9.90
C GLY A 95 1.53 3.73 -9.19
N CYS A 96 0.51 3.91 -8.35
CA CYS A 96 0.23 5.16 -7.68
C CYS A 96 1.33 5.53 -6.69
N ALA A 97 1.97 6.68 -6.86
CA ALA A 97 2.81 7.26 -5.81
C ALA A 97 1.95 7.80 -4.67
N VAL A 98 2.30 7.44 -3.44
CA VAL A 98 1.68 7.92 -2.22
C VAL A 98 2.71 8.80 -1.51
N ALA A 99 2.30 10.01 -1.15
CA ALA A 99 3.10 10.90 -0.32
C ALA A 99 2.69 10.75 1.15
N LEU A 100 3.68 10.64 2.02
CA LEU A 100 3.53 10.43 3.45
C LEU A 100 4.33 11.48 4.22
N ARG A 101 3.73 12.04 5.26
CA ARG A 101 4.47 12.71 6.32
C ARG A 101 5.00 11.64 7.26
N VAL A 102 6.28 11.70 7.59
CA VAL A 102 6.87 10.80 8.57
C VAL A 102 7.37 11.59 9.76
N ASP A 103 6.73 11.35 10.90
CA ASP A 103 7.08 11.92 12.19
C ASP A 103 7.99 10.93 12.93
N GLY A 104 9.23 11.33 13.25
CA GLY A 104 10.21 10.48 13.94
C GLY A 104 9.93 10.34 15.45
N PRO A 105 10.58 9.39 16.13
CA PRO A 105 10.29 9.05 17.54
C PRO A 105 10.55 10.17 18.55
N GLU A 106 11.47 11.08 18.24
CA GLU A 106 11.93 12.12 19.19
C GLU A 106 11.27 13.49 18.93
N GLY A 107 10.16 13.53 18.19
CA GLY A 107 9.49 14.80 17.86
C GLY A 107 10.34 15.73 16.98
N GLY A 108 11.29 15.15 16.24
CA GLY A 108 12.10 15.88 15.26
C GLY A 108 11.28 16.41 14.09
N VAL A 109 11.92 17.21 13.24
CA VAL A 109 11.28 17.79 12.06
C VAL A 109 10.76 16.66 11.16
N PRO A 110 9.47 16.66 10.78
CA PRO A 110 8.92 15.65 9.90
C PRO A 110 9.59 15.67 8.53
N TRP A 111 9.73 14.51 7.93
CA TRP A 111 10.28 14.37 6.58
C TRP A 111 9.27 13.76 5.61
N LEU A 112 9.56 13.90 4.33
CA LEU A 112 8.68 13.47 3.26
C LEU A 112 9.03 12.05 2.80
N GLY A 113 8.07 11.14 2.91
CA GLY A 113 8.13 9.80 2.35
C GLY A 113 7.34 9.69 1.04
N VAL A 114 7.87 8.96 0.07
CA VAL A 114 7.16 8.56 -1.16
C VAL A 114 7.23 7.05 -1.32
N TRP A 115 6.08 6.42 -1.55
CA TRP A 115 5.96 4.97 -1.67
C TRP A 115 4.93 4.59 -2.72
N ARG A 116 5.15 3.47 -3.42
CA ARG A 116 4.16 2.85 -4.30
C ARG A 116 3.77 1.46 -3.81
N PRO A 117 2.54 0.97 -4.03
CA PRO A 117 2.17 -0.37 -3.61
C PRO A 117 3.00 -1.51 -4.20
N ARG A 118 3.59 -1.31 -5.38
CA ARG A 118 4.55 -2.24 -5.99
C ARG A 118 5.91 -2.27 -5.30
N GLU A 119 6.27 -1.21 -4.58
CA GLU A 119 7.61 -1.00 -4.04
C GLU A 119 7.75 -1.62 -2.64
N SER A 120 8.91 -2.24 -2.40
CA SER A 120 9.28 -2.83 -1.11
C SER A 120 10.00 -1.84 -0.18
N ARG A 121 10.17 -0.58 -0.60
CA ARG A 121 10.88 0.46 0.15
C ARG A 121 10.11 1.77 0.09
N LEU A 122 10.16 2.52 1.18
CA LEU A 122 9.74 3.91 1.26
C LEU A 122 10.94 4.78 0.88
N SER A 123 10.79 5.64 -0.12
CA SER A 123 11.82 6.62 -0.49
C SER A 123 11.69 7.86 0.37
N GLN A 124 12.78 8.27 1.01
CA GLN A 124 12.86 9.51 1.76
C GLN A 124 13.31 10.65 0.85
N LEU A 125 12.62 11.78 0.94
CA LEU A 125 12.95 13.01 0.24
C LEU A 125 13.11 14.16 1.26
N PRO A 126 14.08 15.07 1.04
CA PRO A 126 14.18 16.26 1.87
C PRO A 126 12.97 17.16 1.60
N PRO A 127 12.17 17.54 2.63
CA PRO A 127 11.13 18.53 2.43
C PRO A 127 11.73 19.92 2.18
N PRO A 128 11.04 20.82 1.47
CA PRO A 128 11.48 22.20 1.36
C PRO A 128 11.48 22.87 2.74
N VAL A 129 12.39 23.82 2.95
CA VAL A 129 12.38 24.66 4.17
C VAL A 129 11.03 25.36 4.28
N GLY A 130 10.43 25.31 5.47
CA GLY A 130 9.12 25.92 5.70
C GLY A 130 7.93 25.09 5.20
N TRP A 131 8.14 23.82 4.81
CA TRP A 131 7.06 22.93 4.38
C TRP A 131 5.93 22.86 5.40
N LEU A 132 4.70 23.04 4.93
CA LEU A 132 3.50 22.78 5.72
C LEU A 132 3.30 21.26 5.80
N ALA A 133 3.92 20.65 6.82
CA ALA A 133 4.10 19.21 6.90
C ALA A 133 2.79 18.41 6.85
N GLY A 134 2.74 17.43 5.95
CA GLY A 134 1.54 16.63 5.69
C GLY A 134 0.56 17.29 4.72
N THR A 135 0.99 18.32 4.01
CA THR A 135 0.20 18.91 2.91
C THR A 135 0.95 18.81 1.59
N GLY A 136 0.18 18.67 0.52
CA GLY A 136 0.66 18.66 -0.85
C GLY A 136 -0.32 17.96 -1.77
N PHE A 137 -0.07 18.03 -3.07
CA PHE A 137 -0.86 17.32 -4.07
C PHE A 137 0.03 16.78 -5.18
N TRP A 138 -0.37 15.64 -5.74
CA TRP A 138 0.27 15.06 -6.90
C TRP A 138 -0.36 15.58 -8.18
N SER A 139 0.45 15.91 -9.19
CA SER A 139 -0.01 15.94 -10.57
C SER A 139 -0.19 14.52 -11.12
N ARG A 140 -0.97 14.38 -12.20
CA ARG A 140 -1.07 13.11 -12.94
C ARG A 140 0.30 12.62 -13.43
N ASP A 141 1.19 13.54 -13.79
CA ASP A 141 2.56 13.27 -14.28
C ASP A 141 3.56 12.87 -13.17
N GLY A 142 3.12 12.74 -11.91
CA GLY A 142 4.01 12.31 -10.82
C GLY A 142 4.92 13.41 -10.29
N VAL A 143 4.46 14.68 -10.33
CA VAL A 143 5.11 15.80 -9.66
C VAL A 143 4.35 16.12 -8.37
N LEU A 144 5.03 16.04 -7.23
CA LEU A 144 4.50 16.42 -5.94
C LEU A 144 4.72 17.91 -5.71
N ALA A 145 3.62 18.63 -5.52
CA ALA A 145 3.64 20.03 -5.16
C ALA A 145 3.47 20.18 -3.64
N LEU A 146 4.42 20.87 -2.99
CA LEU A 146 4.52 21.00 -1.53
C LEU A 146 4.41 22.48 -1.13
N PRO A 147 3.31 22.88 -0.48
CA PRO A 147 3.16 24.23 0.06
C PRO A 147 4.19 24.51 1.15
N TYR A 148 4.84 25.66 1.10
CA TYR A 148 5.81 26.07 2.10
C TYR A 148 5.75 27.57 2.38
N VAL A 149 6.22 27.96 3.56
CA VAL A 149 6.27 29.34 4.03
C VAL A 149 7.63 29.63 4.64
N THR A 150 8.32 30.66 4.14
CA THR A 150 9.54 31.21 4.74
C THR A 150 9.37 32.71 4.95
N ASP A 151 10.32 33.34 5.65
CA ASP A 151 10.32 34.79 5.86
C ASP A 151 10.33 35.57 4.52
N ASP A 152 11.02 35.04 3.51
CA ASP A 152 11.09 35.64 2.17
C ASP A 152 9.91 35.25 1.25
N VAL A 153 9.29 34.08 1.51
CA VAL A 153 8.26 33.49 0.64
C VAL A 153 7.03 33.14 1.47
N PRO A 154 6.06 34.05 1.61
CA PRO A 154 4.89 33.84 2.47
C PRO A 154 3.89 32.83 1.89
N CYS A 155 3.97 32.51 0.59
CA CYS A 155 3.12 31.51 -0.07
C CYS A 155 3.91 30.83 -1.20
N GLY A 156 4.69 29.81 -0.85
CA GLY A 156 5.53 29.06 -1.78
C GLY A 156 4.92 27.72 -2.16
N LEU A 157 5.26 27.22 -3.35
CA LEU A 157 4.91 25.87 -3.81
C LEU A 157 6.13 25.20 -4.44
N ALA A 158 6.80 24.33 -3.70
CA ALA A 158 7.95 23.58 -4.19
C ALA A 158 7.46 22.39 -5.02
N ARG A 159 8.20 22.04 -6.07
CA ARG A 159 7.90 20.88 -6.92
C ARG A 159 8.99 19.83 -6.77
N VAL A 160 8.57 18.62 -6.43
CA VAL A 160 9.46 17.47 -6.24
C VAL A 160 8.96 16.35 -7.13
N ALA A 161 9.78 15.89 -8.07
CA ALA A 161 9.43 14.72 -8.87
C ALA A 161 9.38 13.48 -7.98
N ALA A 162 8.41 12.59 -8.20
CA ALA A 162 8.45 11.28 -7.58
C ALA A 162 9.77 10.59 -7.99
N PRO A 163 10.42 9.84 -7.07
CA PRO A 163 11.50 8.95 -7.46
C PRO A 163 11.01 8.05 -8.58
N GLU A 164 11.80 7.95 -9.66
CA GLU A 164 11.49 7.01 -10.73
C GLU A 164 11.44 5.59 -10.14
N PRO A 165 10.43 4.80 -10.51
CA PRO A 165 10.38 3.42 -10.07
C PRO A 165 11.63 2.70 -10.60
N PRO A 166 12.26 1.82 -9.80
CA PRO A 166 13.33 0.99 -10.33
C PRO A 166 12.80 0.23 -11.55
N ALA A 167 13.58 0.22 -12.64
CA ALA A 167 13.23 -0.51 -13.85
C ALA A 167 12.79 -1.94 -13.47
N PRO A 168 11.74 -2.49 -14.12
CA PRO A 168 11.33 -3.86 -13.86
C PRO A 168 12.58 -4.74 -13.95
N ARG A 169 12.91 -5.46 -12.87
CA ARG A 169 13.93 -6.49 -12.97
C ARG A 169 13.44 -7.44 -14.06
N ALA A 170 14.20 -7.52 -15.16
CA ALA A 170 13.95 -8.53 -16.17
C ALA A 170 13.82 -9.87 -15.42
N PRO A 171 12.87 -10.74 -15.80
CA PRO A 171 12.85 -12.10 -15.29
C PRO A 171 14.28 -12.63 -15.43
N VAL A 172 14.90 -12.98 -14.30
CA VAL A 172 16.14 -13.74 -14.36
C VAL A 172 15.69 -15.05 -14.99
N GLU A 173 15.91 -15.21 -16.29
CA GLU A 173 15.76 -16.50 -16.94
C GLU A 173 16.57 -17.47 -16.08
N PRO A 174 15.94 -18.52 -15.52
CA PRO A 174 16.71 -19.52 -14.82
C PRO A 174 17.77 -20.00 -15.80
N ALA A 175 19.04 -19.86 -15.42
CA ALA A 175 20.15 -20.41 -16.19
C ALA A 175 19.76 -21.85 -16.57
N PRO A 176 19.95 -22.27 -17.84
CA PRO A 176 19.55 -23.59 -18.28
C PRO A 176 20.17 -24.61 -17.32
N SER A 177 19.32 -25.20 -16.48
CA SER A 177 19.72 -26.28 -15.60
C SER A 177 20.13 -27.40 -16.54
N ALA A 178 21.41 -27.78 -16.48
CA ALA A 178 21.88 -28.98 -17.17
C ALA A 178 20.93 -30.14 -16.81
N PRO A 179 20.49 -30.95 -17.79
CA PRO A 179 19.51 -31.99 -17.54
C PRO A 179 20.06 -32.95 -16.49
N VAL A 180 19.49 -32.90 -15.28
CA VAL A 180 19.74 -33.92 -14.27
C VAL A 180 19.04 -35.18 -14.78
N ALA A 181 19.83 -36.14 -15.25
CA ALA A 181 19.34 -37.44 -15.64
C ALA A 181 18.46 -38.01 -14.51
N ALA A 182 17.20 -38.31 -14.82
CA ALA A 182 16.31 -39.00 -13.93
C ALA A 182 16.94 -40.36 -13.59
N ARG A 183 17.37 -40.52 -12.34
CA ARG A 183 17.86 -41.80 -11.83
C ARG A 183 16.67 -42.79 -11.84
N PRO A 184 16.75 -43.94 -12.52
CA PRO A 184 15.60 -44.84 -12.63
C PRO A 184 15.21 -45.37 -11.24
N VAL A 185 13.92 -45.24 -10.91
CA VAL A 185 13.33 -45.84 -9.70
C VAL A 185 13.08 -47.33 -9.99
N PRO A 186 13.46 -48.26 -9.09
CA PRO A 186 13.21 -49.69 -9.28
C PRO A 186 11.71 -50.01 -9.42
N LEU A 187 11.36 -50.90 -10.36
CA LEU A 187 9.99 -51.33 -10.72
C LEU A 187 9.13 -51.94 -9.58
N GLY A 188 9.66 -52.06 -8.35
CA GLY A 188 8.97 -52.67 -7.21
C GLY A 188 8.03 -51.73 -6.41
N LYS A 189 7.82 -50.49 -6.85
CA LYS A 189 7.02 -49.46 -6.13
C LYS A 189 5.97 -48.76 -7.00
N ALA A 190 5.55 -49.36 -8.12
CA ALA A 190 4.40 -48.87 -8.89
C ALA A 190 3.08 -49.27 -8.19
N PRO A 191 2.11 -48.35 -7.99
CA PRO A 191 0.80 -48.71 -7.49
C PRO A 191 0.06 -49.60 -8.51
N LEU A 192 -0.32 -50.80 -8.08
CA LEU A 192 -1.14 -51.75 -8.85
C LEU A 192 -2.58 -51.22 -8.96
N GLY A 193 -2.86 -50.46 -10.02
CA GLY A 193 -4.21 -50.10 -10.43
C GLY A 193 -4.91 -51.31 -11.04
N GLY A 194 -5.93 -51.81 -10.34
CA GLY A 194 -6.69 -53.01 -10.70
C GLY A 194 -7.45 -52.91 -12.01
N ARG A 195 -7.51 -54.04 -12.73
CA ARG A 195 -8.43 -54.28 -13.84
C ARG A 195 -9.70 -54.92 -13.27
N THR A 196 -10.83 -54.24 -13.34
CA THR A 196 -12.15 -54.89 -13.36
C THR A 196 -12.46 -55.33 -14.80
N ALA A 197 -12.97 -56.56 -14.91
CA ALA A 197 -13.49 -57.15 -16.15
C ALA A 197 -14.96 -56.78 -16.35
N ALA A 198 -15.41 -56.73 -17.62
CA ALA A 198 -16.70 -57.27 -18.07
C ALA A 198 -16.88 -57.04 -19.58
N GLY A 199 -17.38 -58.07 -20.28
CA GLY A 199 -17.97 -57.98 -21.63
C GLY A 199 -17.17 -58.65 -22.73
#